data_AF-A0A3L6FDW5-F1
#
_entry.id   AF-A0A3L6FDW5-F1
#
_cell.length_a   1.000
_cell.length_b   1.000
_cell.length_c   1.000
_cell.angle_alpha   90.00
_cell.angle_beta   90.00
_cell.angle_gamma   90.00
#
_symmetry.space_group_name_H-M   'P 1'
#
loop_
_entity.id
_entity.type
_entity.pdbx_description
1 polymer ?
#
loop_
_entity_poly.entity_id
_entity_poly.type
_entity_poly.pdbx_seq_one_letter_code
_entity_poly.pdbx_strand_id
1 'polypeptide(L)'
;MDGGGSGPAPNAAHTAEEVFRDYKARRAGMIKALTTDVERFFKLCDPEKENLCLYGYPDETWEVTLPAEEVPPEIPEPALGINFARDGMNEKDWLALVAVHSDSWLLSVAFYFGARFGFDREARRRLFSLINNMPTIFEVVTGAVKKQQAKEKTPNSSSKSNKPSSKVAVEDRSQHKNRASALSRLRTLIALKVRRPINLEDYTPPVELLQILPLKSSVRGKDVGPQIGPNNSKFSPGMQALLDLLFAVEGSVSDAAKILGLSTGALSRLILSDDSLRTAANELRASKGLKPLR
;
A
#
# COMPACT_ATOMS: atom_id res chain seq x y z
N MET A 1 -18.03 47.52 -37.36
CA MET A 1 -17.71 47.66 -35.92
C MET A 1 -18.92 47.13 -35.18
N ASP A 2 -18.92 46.01 -34.46
CA ASP A 2 -17.89 45.07 -34.00
C ASP A 2 -18.64 43.73 -33.79
N GLY A 3 -18.12 42.55 -34.10
CA GLY A 3 -16.78 42.07 -33.81
C GLY A 3 -16.74 41.23 -32.52
N GLY A 4 -17.73 40.37 -32.27
CA GLY A 4 -17.77 39.47 -31.09
C GLY A 4 -17.21 38.09 -31.40
N GLY A 5 -15.88 37.99 -31.48
CA GLY A 5 -15.18 36.71 -31.66
C GLY A 5 -15.34 35.81 -30.43
N SER A 6 -15.87 34.61 -30.64
CA SER A 6 -15.84 33.50 -29.69
C SER A 6 -14.41 32.98 -29.57
N GLY A 7 -13.65 33.54 -28.63
CA GLY A 7 -12.38 32.97 -28.18
C GLY A 7 -12.59 31.63 -27.46
N PRO A 8 -11.61 30.70 -27.47
CA PRO A 8 -11.71 29.45 -26.74
C PRO A 8 -11.81 29.72 -25.23
N ALA A 9 -12.63 28.93 -24.53
CA ALA A 9 -12.77 29.03 -23.08
C ALA A 9 -11.40 28.85 -22.38
N PRO A 10 -11.06 29.69 -21.38
CA PRO A 10 -9.85 29.51 -20.59
C PRO A 10 -10.04 28.27 -19.70
N ASN A 11 -9.04 27.39 -19.64
CA ASN A 11 -8.93 26.18 -18.78
C ASN A 11 -9.19 24.81 -19.41
N ALA A 12 -9.13 24.66 -20.74
CA ALA A 12 -9.16 23.33 -21.36
C ALA A 12 -7.81 22.56 -21.32
N ALA A 13 -6.68 23.23 -21.03
CA ALA A 13 -5.33 22.72 -21.34
C ALA A 13 -4.61 21.94 -20.21
N HIS A 14 -5.22 21.82 -19.03
CA HIS A 14 -4.57 21.21 -17.86
C HIS A 14 -5.53 20.32 -17.07
N THR A 15 -6.23 19.43 -17.76
CA THR A 15 -7.21 18.50 -17.17
C THR A 15 -6.59 17.18 -16.73
N ALA A 16 -7.28 16.45 -15.84
CA ALA A 16 -6.89 15.09 -15.46
C ALA A 16 -6.81 14.15 -16.67
N GLU A 17 -7.67 14.35 -17.68
CA GLU A 17 -7.71 13.59 -18.92
C GLU A 17 -6.48 13.83 -19.82
N GLU A 18 -5.90 15.03 -19.81
CA GLU A 18 -4.67 15.34 -20.58
C GLU A 18 -3.43 14.75 -19.91
N VAL A 19 -3.29 14.89 -18.59
CA VAL A 19 -2.22 14.22 -17.83
C VAL A 19 -2.34 12.71 -17.97
N PHE A 20 -3.56 12.17 -17.98
CA PHE A 20 -3.80 10.76 -18.23
C PHE A 20 -3.43 10.33 -19.67
N ARG A 21 -3.57 11.21 -20.66
CA ARG A 21 -3.13 10.94 -22.04
C ARG A 21 -1.62 10.82 -22.12
N ASP A 22 -0.88 11.72 -21.47
CA ASP A 22 0.58 11.63 -21.34
C ASP A 22 0.99 10.33 -20.63
N TYR A 23 0.39 10.03 -19.47
CA TYR A 23 0.61 8.77 -18.75
C TYR A 23 0.43 7.55 -19.64
N LYS A 24 -0.65 7.50 -20.43
CA LYS A 24 -0.92 6.38 -21.35
C LYS A 24 0.15 6.23 -22.42
N ALA A 25 0.60 7.34 -23.01
CA ALA A 25 1.58 7.28 -24.09
C ALA A 25 2.94 6.80 -23.59
N ARG A 26 3.42 7.37 -22.47
CA ARG A 26 4.66 6.91 -21.82
C ARG A 26 4.57 5.44 -21.42
N ARG A 27 3.44 5.03 -20.85
CA ARG A 27 3.15 3.62 -20.50
C ARG A 27 3.21 2.72 -21.73
N ALA A 28 2.71 3.15 -22.88
CA ALA A 28 2.74 2.37 -24.11
C ALA A 28 4.19 2.13 -24.58
N GLY A 29 5.04 3.16 -24.56
CA GLY A 29 6.46 3.04 -24.86
C GLY A 29 7.18 2.05 -23.93
N MET A 30 6.94 2.14 -22.62
CA MET A 30 7.54 1.21 -21.65
C MET A 30 7.04 -0.23 -21.79
N ILE A 31 5.74 -0.43 -22.10
CA ILE A 31 5.22 -1.77 -22.41
C ILE A 31 5.91 -2.32 -23.65
N LYS A 32 6.10 -1.51 -24.68
CA LYS A 32 6.80 -1.93 -25.89
C LYS A 32 8.23 -2.38 -25.57
N ALA A 33 8.97 -1.62 -24.77
CA ALA A 33 10.33 -1.98 -24.31
C ALA A 33 10.36 -3.35 -23.61
N LEU A 34 9.41 -3.60 -22.71
CA LEU A 34 9.36 -4.80 -21.86
C LEU A 34 8.63 -5.99 -22.48
N THR A 35 8.09 -5.84 -23.69
CA THR A 35 7.37 -6.91 -24.39
C THR A 35 7.83 -7.05 -25.84
N THR A 36 7.34 -6.19 -26.74
CA THR A 36 7.61 -6.25 -28.18
C THR A 36 9.09 -6.13 -28.52
N ASP A 37 9.79 -5.20 -27.86
CA ASP A 37 11.18 -4.87 -28.14
C ASP A 37 12.14 -5.45 -27.07
N VAL A 38 11.72 -6.48 -26.33
CA VAL A 38 12.44 -6.99 -25.15
C VAL A 38 13.89 -7.38 -25.43
N GLU A 39 14.16 -7.97 -26.59
CA GLU A 39 15.53 -8.34 -26.98
C GLU A 39 16.43 -7.11 -27.20
N ARG A 40 15.88 -6.03 -27.78
CA ARG A 40 16.59 -4.76 -27.96
C ARG A 40 16.84 -4.10 -26.61
N PHE A 41 15.81 -4.06 -25.77
CA PHE A 41 15.89 -3.50 -24.42
C PHE A 41 16.94 -4.23 -23.57
N PHE A 42 16.93 -5.57 -23.56
CA PHE A 42 17.89 -6.40 -22.84
C PHE A 42 19.34 -6.12 -23.26
N LYS A 43 19.60 -6.02 -24.57
CA LYS A 43 20.93 -5.71 -25.12
C LYS A 43 21.42 -4.32 -24.73
N LEU A 44 20.53 -3.33 -24.67
CA LEU A 44 20.88 -1.96 -24.28
C LEU A 44 21.23 -1.84 -22.80
N CYS A 45 20.63 -2.68 -21.94
CA CYS A 45 20.87 -2.72 -20.50
C CYS A 45 22.17 -3.46 -20.15
N ASP A 46 23.29 -3.02 -20.69
CA ASP A 46 24.62 -3.60 -20.46
C ASP A 46 25.10 -3.35 -19.00
N PRO A 47 25.37 -4.39 -18.20
CA PRO A 47 25.85 -4.24 -16.82
C PRO A 47 27.24 -3.60 -16.71
N GLU A 48 28.03 -3.61 -17.79
CA GLU A 48 29.35 -2.97 -17.82
C GLU A 48 29.29 -1.46 -18.07
N LYS A 49 28.10 -0.94 -18.39
CA LYS A 49 27.85 0.50 -18.48
C LYS A 49 27.52 1.10 -17.12
N GLU A 50 27.64 2.42 -17.04
CA GLU A 50 27.15 3.22 -15.93
C GLU A 50 25.65 2.98 -15.64
N ASN A 51 25.14 3.59 -14.57
CA ASN A 51 23.81 3.30 -14.07
C ASN A 51 22.72 3.78 -15.06
N LEU A 52 22.11 2.86 -15.79
CA LEU A 52 21.10 3.17 -16.81
C LEU A 52 19.68 3.22 -16.21
N CYS A 53 18.82 4.00 -16.87
CA CYS A 53 17.40 4.15 -16.60
C CYS A 53 16.58 3.74 -17.84
N LEU A 54 15.31 3.36 -17.63
CA LEU A 54 14.32 3.21 -18.72
C LEU A 54 13.36 4.40 -18.68
N TYR A 55 13.30 5.13 -19.79
CA TYR A 55 12.38 6.25 -20.00
C TYR A 55 11.26 5.88 -20.98
N GLY A 56 10.05 6.37 -20.70
CA GLY A 56 8.93 6.38 -21.62
C GLY A 56 8.52 7.80 -21.98
N TYR A 57 8.23 8.03 -23.26
CA TYR A 57 7.95 9.37 -23.81
C TYR A 57 6.48 9.54 -24.25
N PRO A 58 5.99 10.80 -24.33
CA PRO A 58 4.59 11.09 -24.72
C PRO A 58 4.25 10.72 -26.17
N ASP A 59 5.24 10.39 -26.99
CA ASP A 59 5.09 9.94 -28.38
C ASP A 59 5.08 8.40 -28.50
N GLU A 60 4.88 7.70 -27.37
CA GLU A 60 4.85 6.23 -27.25
C GLU A 60 6.19 5.55 -27.55
N THR A 61 7.29 6.30 -27.55
CA THR A 61 8.64 5.76 -27.64
C THR A 61 9.25 5.50 -26.26
N TRP A 62 10.38 4.80 -26.25
CA TRP A 62 11.14 4.47 -25.05
C TRP A 62 12.64 4.58 -25.32
N GLU A 63 13.40 4.81 -24.26
CA GLU A 63 14.86 4.94 -24.33
C GLU A 63 15.53 4.36 -23.08
N VAL A 64 16.72 3.77 -23.28
CA VAL A 64 17.63 3.40 -22.20
C VAL A 64 18.82 4.34 -22.24
N THR A 65 18.93 5.19 -21.23
CA THR A 65 19.96 6.23 -21.15
C THR A 65 20.32 6.53 -19.70
N LEU A 66 21.36 7.33 -19.48
CA LEU A 66 21.79 7.79 -18.17
C LEU A 66 20.72 8.71 -17.53
N PRO A 67 20.72 8.87 -16.20
CA PRO A 67 19.90 9.89 -15.54
C PRO A 67 20.19 11.30 -16.10
N ALA A 68 19.27 12.23 -15.88
CA ALA A 68 19.45 13.59 -16.39
C ALA A 68 20.63 14.27 -15.67
N GLU A 69 21.50 14.95 -16.43
CA GLU A 69 22.63 15.69 -15.84
C GLU A 69 22.20 16.99 -15.15
N GLU A 70 21.04 17.53 -15.51
CA GLU A 70 20.52 18.79 -14.99
C GLU A 70 20.04 18.69 -13.54
N VAL A 71 20.41 19.68 -12.72
CA VAL A 71 20.05 19.75 -11.30
C VAL A 71 19.32 21.07 -10.98
N PRO A 72 18.00 21.04 -10.64
CA PRO A 72 17.11 19.87 -10.58
C PRO A 72 16.58 19.45 -11.95
N PRO A 73 16.27 18.15 -12.16
CA PRO A 73 15.69 17.66 -13.40
C PRO A 73 14.24 18.15 -13.60
N GLU A 74 13.80 18.22 -14.86
CA GLU A 74 12.47 18.75 -15.20
C GLU A 74 11.31 17.84 -14.74
N ILE A 75 11.51 16.53 -14.70
CA ILE A 75 10.54 15.53 -14.26
C ILE A 75 11.19 14.58 -13.23
N PRO A 76 10.39 13.86 -12.41
CA PRO A 76 10.93 12.82 -11.54
C PRO A 76 11.79 11.82 -12.31
N GLU A 77 12.90 11.37 -11.73
CA GLU A 77 13.79 10.41 -12.38
C GLU A 77 13.28 8.96 -12.23
N PRO A 78 13.46 8.10 -13.25
CA PRO A 78 13.21 6.67 -13.14
C PRO A 78 14.17 5.98 -12.17
N ALA A 79 13.94 4.67 -11.96
CA ALA A 79 14.88 3.86 -11.18
C ALA A 79 16.24 3.78 -11.88
N LEU A 80 17.28 4.12 -11.12
CA LEU A 80 18.67 4.13 -11.54
C LEU A 80 19.30 2.74 -11.45
N GLY A 81 20.08 2.35 -12.44
CA GLY A 81 20.88 1.12 -12.40
C GLY A 81 20.08 -0.15 -12.71
N ILE A 82 19.09 -0.08 -13.59
CA ILE A 82 18.30 -1.26 -13.97
C ILE A 82 19.15 -2.36 -14.62
N ASN A 83 20.30 -2.00 -15.19
CA ASN A 83 21.25 -2.89 -15.84
C ASN A 83 22.04 -3.79 -14.86
N PHE A 84 22.30 -3.37 -13.63
CA PHE A 84 23.14 -4.15 -12.68
C PHE A 84 22.56 -5.51 -12.34
N ALA A 85 21.26 -5.57 -12.12
CA ALA A 85 20.59 -6.80 -11.71
C ALA A 85 20.28 -7.74 -12.88
N ARG A 86 20.51 -7.32 -14.14
CA ARG A 86 20.07 -8.05 -15.35
C ARG A 86 20.59 -9.48 -15.38
N ASP A 87 21.89 -9.66 -15.15
CA ASP A 87 22.55 -10.96 -15.27
C ASP A 87 22.57 -11.74 -13.94
N GLY A 88 22.20 -11.08 -12.83
CA GLY A 88 22.16 -11.65 -11.49
C GLY A 88 20.86 -12.38 -11.12
N MET A 89 19.85 -12.38 -11.99
CA MET A 89 18.54 -12.99 -11.72
C MET A 89 17.89 -13.55 -12.99
N ASN A 90 16.77 -14.27 -12.84
CA ASN A 90 16.00 -14.75 -13.99
C ASN A 90 15.49 -13.56 -14.81
N GLU A 91 15.60 -13.63 -16.14
CA GLU A 91 15.17 -12.56 -17.05
C GLU A 91 13.72 -12.13 -16.81
N LYS A 92 12.80 -13.07 -16.54
CA LYS A 92 11.39 -12.72 -16.25
C LYS A 92 11.24 -11.97 -14.94
N ASP A 93 12.02 -12.33 -13.93
CA ASP A 93 11.99 -11.66 -12.63
C ASP A 93 12.63 -10.27 -12.74
N TRP A 94 13.68 -10.12 -13.55
CA TRP A 94 14.29 -8.83 -13.87
C TRP A 94 13.31 -7.91 -14.62
N LEU A 95 12.67 -8.40 -15.68
CA LEU A 95 11.64 -7.64 -16.41
C LEU A 95 10.48 -7.23 -15.50
N ALA A 96 10.06 -8.13 -14.59
CA ALA A 96 9.03 -7.84 -13.61
C ALA A 96 9.48 -6.75 -12.60
N LEU A 97 10.73 -6.78 -12.17
CA LEU A 97 11.32 -5.75 -11.31
C LEU A 97 11.32 -4.39 -12.02
N VAL A 98 11.82 -4.33 -13.26
CA VAL A 98 11.83 -3.11 -14.08
C VAL A 98 10.40 -2.60 -14.29
N ALA A 99 9.43 -3.48 -14.52
CA ALA A 99 8.03 -3.11 -14.67
C ALA A 99 7.45 -2.42 -13.41
N VAL A 100 7.73 -2.93 -12.20
CA VAL A 100 7.26 -2.32 -10.94
C VAL A 100 7.85 -0.94 -10.73
N HIS A 101 9.14 -0.76 -11.03
CA HIS A 101 9.80 0.54 -10.97
C HIS A 101 9.23 1.51 -12.01
N SER A 102 8.94 1.02 -13.21
CA SER A 102 8.31 1.79 -14.29
C SER A 102 6.90 2.28 -13.91
N ASP A 103 6.06 1.40 -13.33
CA ASP A 103 4.73 1.75 -12.83
C ASP A 103 4.79 2.86 -11.76
N SER A 104 5.78 2.78 -10.87
CA SER A 104 6.00 3.77 -9.81
C SER A 104 6.44 5.13 -10.38
N TRP A 105 7.36 5.10 -11.36
CA TRP A 105 7.85 6.30 -12.04
C TRP A 105 6.73 7.01 -12.82
N LEU A 106 5.93 6.29 -13.59
CA LEU A 106 4.80 6.86 -14.34
C LEU A 106 3.78 7.54 -13.42
N LEU A 107 3.50 6.94 -12.25
CA LEU A 107 2.64 7.56 -11.25
C LEU A 107 3.25 8.86 -10.72
N SER A 108 4.56 8.85 -10.45
CA SER A 108 5.30 10.04 -9.99
C SER A 108 5.22 11.18 -11.02
N VAL A 109 5.49 10.90 -12.30
CA VAL A 109 5.43 11.88 -13.40
C VAL A 109 4.01 12.44 -13.55
N ALA A 110 2.99 11.59 -13.53
CA ALA A 110 1.60 12.03 -13.65
C ALA A 110 1.19 12.98 -12.51
N PHE A 111 1.57 12.68 -11.27
CA PHE A 111 1.24 13.55 -10.13
C PHE A 111 2.15 14.77 -10.00
N TYR A 112 3.37 14.72 -10.55
CA TYR A 112 4.20 15.91 -10.74
C TYR A 112 3.53 16.92 -11.67
N PHE A 113 3.05 16.48 -12.85
CA PHE A 113 2.28 17.36 -13.73
C PHE A 113 0.98 17.83 -13.09
N GLY A 114 0.26 16.94 -12.39
CA GLY A 114 -0.91 17.33 -11.62
C GLY A 114 -0.62 18.46 -10.62
N ALA A 115 0.50 18.41 -9.91
CA ALA A 115 0.92 19.47 -9.01
C ALA A 115 1.30 20.76 -9.77
N ARG A 116 2.10 20.66 -10.84
CA ARG A 116 2.52 21.80 -11.69
C ARG A 116 1.32 22.52 -12.33
N PHE A 117 0.25 21.79 -12.59
CA PHE A 117 -1.01 22.29 -13.15
C PHE A 117 -2.04 22.72 -12.11
N GLY A 118 -1.72 22.64 -10.81
CA GLY A 118 -2.60 23.11 -9.74
C GLY A 118 -3.81 22.21 -9.46
N PHE A 119 -3.69 20.89 -9.64
CA PHE A 119 -4.78 19.96 -9.39
C PHE A 119 -5.26 20.02 -7.93
N ASP A 120 -6.56 20.20 -7.76
CA ASP A 120 -7.25 20.05 -6.48
C ASP A 120 -7.45 18.57 -6.08
N ARG A 121 -8.17 18.33 -4.99
CA ARG A 121 -8.42 16.99 -4.46
C ARG A 121 -9.22 16.13 -5.45
N GLU A 122 -10.20 16.73 -6.12
CA GLU A 122 -11.12 16.10 -7.05
C GLU A 122 -10.39 15.69 -8.33
N ALA A 123 -9.58 16.59 -8.90
CA ALA A 123 -8.75 16.32 -10.08
C ALA A 123 -7.71 15.22 -9.80
N ARG A 124 -7.05 15.25 -8.64
CA ARG A 124 -6.13 14.17 -8.21
C ARG A 124 -6.85 12.82 -8.09
N ARG A 125 -8.04 12.80 -7.50
CA ARG A 125 -8.86 11.58 -7.39
C ARG A 125 -9.27 11.08 -8.77
N ARG A 126 -9.67 11.99 -9.67
CA ARG A 126 -10.06 11.66 -11.05
C ARG A 126 -8.90 11.04 -11.84
N LEU A 127 -7.74 11.69 -11.84
CA LEU A 127 -6.52 11.17 -12.48
C LEU A 127 -6.17 9.78 -11.95
N PHE A 128 -6.18 9.61 -10.61
CA PHE A 128 -5.89 8.32 -9.99
C PHE A 128 -6.87 7.23 -10.43
N SER A 129 -8.17 7.57 -10.54
CA SER A 129 -9.18 6.63 -11.02
C SER A 129 -8.94 6.21 -12.46
N LEU A 130 -8.56 7.15 -13.34
CA LEU A 130 -8.26 6.84 -14.74
C LEU A 130 -7.05 5.90 -14.86
N ILE A 131 -5.98 6.18 -14.10
CA ILE A 131 -4.77 5.34 -14.06
C ILE A 131 -5.09 3.91 -13.60
N ASN A 132 -5.83 3.75 -12.50
CA ASN A 132 -6.13 2.42 -11.95
C ASN A 132 -7.12 1.60 -12.77
N ASN A 133 -7.83 2.20 -13.74
CA ASN A 133 -8.70 1.46 -14.64
C ASN A 133 -7.94 0.70 -15.75
N MET A 134 -6.60 0.83 -15.79
CA MET A 134 -5.74 0.07 -16.70
C MET A 134 -4.90 -0.93 -15.91
N PRO A 135 -4.54 -2.08 -16.50
CA PRO A 135 -3.57 -2.96 -15.88
C PRO A 135 -2.22 -2.25 -15.76
N THR A 136 -1.50 -2.52 -14.69
CA THR A 136 -0.10 -2.11 -14.50
C THR A 136 0.79 -2.73 -15.57
N ILE A 137 1.96 -2.14 -15.82
CA ILE A 137 2.98 -2.72 -16.69
C ILE A 137 3.38 -4.09 -16.14
N PHE A 138 3.54 -4.21 -14.82
CA PHE A 138 3.83 -5.47 -14.17
C PHE A 138 2.79 -6.56 -14.48
N GLU A 139 1.49 -6.25 -14.39
CA GLU A 139 0.42 -7.22 -14.71
C GLU A 139 0.44 -7.64 -16.18
N VAL A 140 0.80 -6.73 -17.09
CA VAL A 140 0.95 -7.01 -18.53
C VAL A 140 2.15 -7.95 -18.77
N VAL A 141 3.33 -7.60 -18.25
CA VAL A 141 4.58 -8.35 -18.43
C VAL A 141 4.51 -9.75 -17.81
N THR A 142 3.90 -9.87 -16.63
CA THR A 142 3.74 -11.17 -15.94
C THR A 142 2.56 -12.00 -16.45
N GLY A 143 1.73 -11.44 -17.35
CA GLY A 143 0.55 -12.10 -17.89
C GLY A 143 -0.58 -12.31 -16.87
N ALA A 144 -0.55 -11.59 -15.74
CA ALA A 144 -1.61 -11.63 -14.73
C ALA A 144 -2.99 -11.25 -15.30
N VAL A 145 -3.03 -10.41 -16.34
CA VAL A 145 -4.27 -9.99 -17.05
C VAL A 145 -4.96 -11.17 -17.76
N LYS A 146 -4.21 -12.09 -18.40
CA LYS A 146 -4.79 -13.23 -19.14
C LYS A 146 -5.48 -14.24 -18.22
N LYS A 147 -5.02 -14.36 -16.96
CA LYS A 147 -5.67 -15.21 -15.94
C LYS A 147 -7.03 -14.67 -15.49
N GLN A 148 -7.30 -13.38 -15.67
CA GLN A 148 -8.58 -12.76 -15.30
C GLN A 148 -9.68 -13.05 -16.36
N GLN A 149 -9.38 -12.90 -17.65
CA GLN A 149 -10.37 -13.09 -18.74
C GLN A 149 -10.75 -14.56 -19.00
N ALA A 150 -9.81 -15.50 -18.82
CA ALA A 150 -10.07 -16.93 -19.04
C ALA A 150 -11.05 -17.55 -18.03
N LYS A 151 -11.31 -16.88 -16.89
CA LYS A 151 -12.19 -17.36 -15.81
C LYS A 151 -13.59 -16.74 -15.82
N GLU A 152 -13.88 -15.79 -16.70
CA GLU A 152 -15.20 -15.14 -16.82
C GLU A 152 -16.16 -15.86 -17.78
N LYS A 153 -15.65 -16.72 -18.68
CA LYS A 153 -16.51 -17.56 -19.52
C LYS A 153 -16.86 -18.86 -18.80
N THR A 154 -18.11 -18.93 -18.34
CA THR A 154 -18.90 -20.05 -17.76
C THR A 154 -18.94 -20.18 -16.21
N PRO A 155 -20.14 -20.14 -15.60
CA PRO A 155 -20.38 -20.62 -14.25
C PRO A 155 -21.13 -21.96 -14.29
N ASN A 156 -20.47 -23.07 -13.94
CA ASN A 156 -21.03 -24.12 -13.07
C ASN A 156 -20.10 -25.34 -12.98
N SER A 157 -19.76 -25.70 -11.74
CA SER A 157 -19.80 -27.06 -11.19
C SER A 157 -18.76 -27.22 -10.08
N SER A 158 -19.27 -27.66 -8.94
CA SER A 158 -18.57 -28.07 -7.73
C SER A 158 -17.58 -29.22 -7.97
N SER A 159 -16.34 -29.07 -7.50
CA SER A 159 -15.60 -30.21 -6.95
C SER A 159 -14.50 -29.75 -5.98
N LYS A 160 -14.50 -30.40 -4.81
CA LYS A 160 -13.42 -30.38 -3.81
C LYS A 160 -12.16 -31.01 -4.40
N SER A 161 -11.01 -30.38 -4.19
CA SER A 161 -9.75 -31.12 -4.08
C SER A 161 -8.76 -30.41 -3.14
N ASN A 162 -8.28 -31.17 -2.15
CA ASN A 162 -7.18 -30.83 -1.25
C ASN A 162 -5.85 -31.20 -1.94
N LYS A 163 -4.89 -30.26 -2.05
CA LYS A 163 -3.43 -30.44 -1.82
C LYS A 163 -2.62 -29.15 -2.10
N PRO A 164 -1.34 -29.03 -1.69
CA PRO A 164 -0.92 -28.23 -0.54
C PRO A 164 -0.17 -26.93 -0.92
N SER A 165 0.08 -26.13 0.12
CA SER A 165 0.75 -24.82 0.17
C SER A 165 1.87 -24.58 -0.84
N SER A 166 1.60 -23.67 -1.77
CA SER A 166 2.55 -22.61 -2.15
C SER A 166 1.82 -21.28 -1.97
N LYS A 167 2.50 -20.33 -1.31
CA LYS A 167 2.02 -19.02 -0.83
C LYS A 167 0.73 -18.53 -1.51
N VAL A 168 -0.38 -18.78 -0.84
CA VAL A 168 -1.71 -18.42 -1.32
C VAL A 168 -1.82 -16.90 -1.27
N ALA A 169 -1.71 -16.25 -2.43
CA ALA A 169 -2.34 -14.96 -2.65
C ALA A 169 -3.85 -15.20 -2.54
N VAL A 170 -4.39 -15.04 -1.33
CA VAL A 170 -5.83 -14.91 -1.10
C VAL A 170 -6.23 -13.51 -1.58
N GLU A 171 -6.15 -13.33 -2.88
CA GLU A 171 -6.58 -12.14 -3.57
C GLU A 171 -7.98 -12.43 -4.13
N ASP A 172 -8.96 -11.72 -3.60
CA ASP A 172 -10.29 -11.62 -4.17
C ASP A 172 -10.15 -11.11 -5.63
N ARG A 173 -11.10 -11.43 -6.51
CA ARG A 173 -11.03 -11.03 -7.92
C ARG A 173 -11.16 -9.51 -8.12
N SER A 174 -11.59 -8.77 -7.09
CA SER A 174 -11.69 -7.32 -7.10
C SER A 174 -10.42 -6.66 -6.57
N GLN A 175 -9.74 -5.89 -7.42
CA GLN A 175 -8.58 -5.05 -7.02
C GLN A 175 -8.92 -4.11 -5.86
N HIS A 176 -10.12 -3.55 -5.85
CA HIS A 176 -10.62 -2.69 -4.77
C HIS A 176 -10.71 -3.45 -3.44
N LYS A 177 -11.20 -4.70 -3.47
CA LYS A 177 -11.23 -5.57 -2.28
C LYS A 177 -9.84 -6.00 -1.87
N ASN A 178 -8.95 -6.33 -2.80
CA ASN A 178 -7.56 -6.68 -2.48
C ASN A 178 -6.83 -5.53 -1.81
N ARG A 179 -7.02 -4.31 -2.31
CA ARG A 179 -6.48 -3.11 -1.70
C ARG A 179 -7.07 -2.86 -0.30
N ALA A 180 -8.38 -2.99 -0.15
CA ALA A 180 -9.02 -2.85 1.16
C ALA A 180 -8.50 -3.90 2.16
N SER A 181 -8.36 -5.16 1.73
CA SER A 181 -7.80 -6.26 2.52
C SER A 181 -6.31 -6.09 2.81
N ALA A 182 -5.52 -5.58 1.86
CA ALA A 182 -4.11 -5.27 2.06
C ALA A 182 -3.92 -4.13 3.06
N LEU A 183 -4.68 -3.04 2.92
CA LEU A 183 -4.67 -1.94 3.87
C LEU A 183 -5.16 -2.36 5.26
N SER A 184 -6.17 -3.21 5.35
CA SER A 184 -6.64 -3.78 6.61
C SER A 184 -5.54 -4.60 7.29
N ARG A 185 -4.92 -5.54 6.56
CA ARG A 185 -3.78 -6.33 7.05
C ARG A 185 -2.61 -5.46 7.48
N LEU A 186 -2.25 -4.45 6.67
CA LEU A 186 -1.17 -3.52 6.99
C LEU A 186 -1.46 -2.74 8.28
N ARG A 187 -2.68 -2.22 8.44
CA ARG A 187 -3.11 -1.54 9.67
C ARG A 187 -3.04 -2.46 10.88
N THR A 188 -3.48 -3.71 10.75
CA THR A 188 -3.35 -4.71 11.83
C THR A 188 -1.89 -4.99 12.17
N LEU A 189 -1.00 -5.13 11.18
CA LEU A 189 0.43 -5.35 11.42
C LEU A 189 1.08 -4.15 12.14
N ILE A 190 0.78 -2.92 11.72
CA ILE A 190 1.22 -1.71 12.41
C ILE A 190 0.70 -1.71 13.85
N ALA A 191 -0.60 -1.99 14.04
CA ALA A 191 -1.24 -2.06 15.34
C ALA A 191 -0.65 -3.13 16.26
N LEU A 192 -0.01 -4.17 15.73
CA LEU A 192 0.64 -5.23 16.50
C LEU A 192 2.13 -4.95 16.77
N LYS A 193 2.85 -4.37 15.80
CA LYS A 193 4.32 -4.35 15.81
C LYS A 193 4.94 -2.97 16.04
N VAL A 194 4.19 -1.87 15.85
CA VAL A 194 4.73 -0.51 15.99
C VAL A 194 4.17 0.16 17.23
N ARG A 195 5.05 0.56 18.16
CA ARG A 195 4.66 1.22 19.41
C ARG A 195 4.78 2.74 19.31
N ARG A 196 3.83 3.46 19.92
CA ARG A 196 3.91 4.90 20.16
C ARG A 196 4.35 5.13 21.60
N PRO A 197 5.26 6.09 21.86
CA PRO A 197 5.60 6.45 23.23
C PRO A 197 4.37 7.05 23.92
N ILE A 198 4.13 6.63 25.17
CA ILE A 198 3.10 7.18 26.04
C ILE A 198 3.79 7.86 27.21
N ASN A 199 3.42 9.10 27.48
CA ASN A 199 3.70 9.74 28.77
C ASN A 199 2.62 9.29 29.77
N LEU A 200 3.02 8.59 30.84
CA LEU A 200 2.11 8.04 31.83
C LEU A 200 1.51 9.08 32.78
N GLU A 201 2.14 10.26 32.93
CA GLU A 201 1.69 11.29 33.88
C GLU A 201 0.32 11.88 33.51
N ASP A 202 0.11 12.14 32.22
CA ASP A 202 -1.13 12.73 31.68
C ASP A 202 -1.89 11.76 30.77
N TYR A 203 -1.65 10.45 30.91
CA TYR A 203 -2.23 9.48 29.99
C TYR A 203 -3.75 9.36 30.16
N THR A 204 -4.47 9.68 29.09
CA THR A 204 -5.89 9.38 28.95
C THR A 204 -6.10 8.29 27.90
N PRO A 205 -6.74 7.15 28.25
CA PRO A 205 -7.03 6.10 27.28
C PRO A 205 -7.86 6.64 26.10
N PRO A 206 -7.43 6.42 24.85
CA PRO A 206 -8.18 6.89 23.69
C PRO A 206 -9.49 6.13 23.54
N VAL A 207 -10.46 6.71 22.83
CA VAL A 207 -11.81 6.13 22.67
C VAL A 207 -11.78 4.73 22.06
N GLU A 208 -10.83 4.46 21.16
CA GLU A 208 -10.64 3.16 20.53
C GLU A 208 -10.24 2.09 21.56
N LEU A 209 -9.41 2.45 22.54
CA LEU A 209 -9.07 1.55 23.66
C LEU A 209 -10.29 1.32 24.54
N LEU A 210 -10.98 2.39 24.93
CA LEU A 210 -12.18 2.31 25.77
C LEU A 210 -13.27 1.43 25.14
N GLN A 211 -13.41 1.46 23.81
CA GLN A 211 -14.39 0.64 23.08
C GLN A 211 -14.13 -0.86 23.17
N ILE A 212 -12.87 -1.30 23.28
CA ILE A 212 -12.53 -2.73 23.41
C ILE A 212 -12.52 -3.22 24.86
N LEU A 213 -12.47 -2.30 25.85
CA LEU A 213 -12.49 -2.67 27.26
C LEU A 213 -13.82 -3.34 27.65
N PRO A 214 -13.79 -4.29 28.61
CA PRO A 214 -15.00 -4.81 29.24
C PRO A 214 -15.88 -3.69 29.80
N LEU A 215 -17.21 -3.85 29.71
CA LEU A 215 -18.19 -2.85 30.19
C LEU A 215 -18.02 -2.45 31.66
N LYS A 216 -17.40 -3.31 32.47
CA LYS A 216 -17.11 -3.09 33.90
C LYS A 216 -15.87 -2.23 34.19
N SER A 217 -15.15 -1.77 33.16
CA SER A 217 -14.02 -0.86 33.33
C SER A 217 -14.52 0.48 33.88
N SER A 218 -13.89 0.99 34.95
CA SER A 218 -14.29 2.27 35.56
C SER A 218 -13.93 3.50 34.72
N VAL A 219 -13.01 3.36 33.75
CA VAL A 219 -12.62 4.45 32.84
C VAL A 219 -13.50 4.53 31.59
N ARG A 220 -14.46 3.60 31.43
CA ARG A 220 -15.44 3.64 30.34
C ARG A 220 -16.49 4.72 30.64
N GLY A 221 -16.43 5.84 29.92
CA GLY A 221 -17.49 6.86 29.94
C GLY A 221 -18.78 6.37 29.28
N LYS A 222 -19.91 7.02 29.59
CA LYS A 222 -21.22 6.71 28.98
C LYS A 222 -21.23 6.96 27.46
N ASP A 223 -20.38 7.86 26.99
CA ASP A 223 -20.34 8.33 25.60
C ASP A 223 -19.46 7.46 24.67
N VAL A 224 -18.76 6.45 25.20
CA VAL A 224 -17.82 5.59 24.44
C VAL A 224 -18.54 4.67 23.45
N GLY A 225 -19.82 4.37 23.70
CA GLY A 225 -20.62 3.44 22.88
C GLY A 225 -20.44 1.96 23.24
N PRO A 226 -20.96 1.05 22.38
CA PRO A 226 -21.00 -0.39 22.65
C PRO A 226 -19.59 -1.00 22.73
N GLN A 227 -19.46 -2.13 23.41
CA GLN A 227 -18.21 -2.89 23.43
C GLN A 227 -17.96 -3.54 22.06
N ILE A 228 -16.71 -3.42 21.59
CA ILE A 228 -16.27 -3.94 20.30
C ILE A 228 -15.36 -5.17 20.53
N GLY A 229 -15.58 -6.24 19.75
CA GLY A 229 -14.79 -7.47 19.79
C GLY A 229 -13.89 -7.68 18.56
N PRO A 230 -13.10 -8.77 18.52
CA PRO A 230 -12.06 -9.01 17.50
C PRO A 230 -12.55 -9.02 16.05
N ASN A 231 -13.81 -9.40 15.81
CA ASN A 231 -14.40 -9.47 14.47
C ASN A 231 -14.77 -8.09 13.88
N ASN A 232 -14.57 -7.00 14.62
CA ASN A 232 -14.88 -5.64 14.18
C ASN A 232 -13.62 -4.92 13.70
N SER A 233 -13.71 -4.22 12.57
CA SER A 233 -12.58 -3.48 11.99
C SER A 233 -12.01 -2.39 12.90
N LYS A 234 -12.80 -1.86 13.85
CA LYS A 234 -12.37 -0.87 14.84
C LYS A 234 -11.63 -1.47 16.05
N PHE A 235 -11.53 -2.79 16.14
CA PHE A 235 -10.82 -3.46 17.23
C PHE A 235 -9.30 -3.24 17.16
N SER A 236 -8.73 -3.21 15.94
CA SER A 236 -7.30 -3.08 15.72
C SER A 236 -6.69 -1.78 16.30
N PRO A 237 -7.28 -0.59 16.11
CA PRO A 237 -6.84 0.63 16.81
C PRO A 237 -6.87 0.51 18.34
N GLY A 238 -7.89 -0.13 18.91
CA GLY A 238 -7.97 -0.38 20.36
C GLY A 238 -6.86 -1.32 20.85
N MET A 239 -6.56 -2.38 20.10
CA MET A 239 -5.43 -3.26 20.39
C MET A 239 -4.10 -2.51 20.38
N GLN A 240 -3.91 -1.62 19.40
CA GLN A 240 -2.70 -0.82 19.31
C GLN A 240 -2.51 0.03 20.57
N ALA A 241 -3.54 0.76 20.99
CA ALA A 241 -3.48 1.59 22.19
C ALA A 241 -3.24 0.77 23.46
N LEU A 242 -3.81 -0.44 23.56
CA LEU A 242 -3.54 -1.36 24.67
C LEU A 242 -2.08 -1.82 24.70
N LEU A 243 -1.53 -2.19 23.54
CA LEU A 243 -0.14 -2.63 23.40
C LEU A 243 0.85 -1.48 23.66
N ASP A 244 0.49 -0.23 23.30
CA ASP A 244 1.28 0.97 23.63
C ASP A 244 1.33 1.16 25.14
N LEU A 245 0.18 1.02 25.82
CA LEU A 245 0.12 1.12 27.28
C LEU A 245 0.93 0.01 27.94
N LEU A 246 0.78 -1.25 27.48
CA LEU A 246 1.58 -2.37 27.97
C LEU A 246 3.07 -2.14 27.79
N PHE A 247 3.49 -1.54 26.68
CA PHE A 247 4.89 -1.19 26.46
C PHE A 247 5.37 -0.12 27.46
N ALA A 248 4.56 0.91 27.69
CA ALA A 248 4.88 2.00 28.62
C ALA A 248 4.98 1.54 30.08
N VAL A 249 4.19 0.54 30.49
CA VAL A 249 4.27 -0.08 31.83
C VAL A 249 5.17 -1.33 31.87
N GLU A 250 6.12 -1.44 30.94
CA GLU A 250 7.12 -2.50 30.89
C GLU A 250 6.56 -3.93 30.89
N GLY A 251 5.42 -4.13 30.22
CA GLY A 251 4.76 -5.44 30.09
C GLY A 251 3.95 -5.87 31.32
N SER A 252 3.85 -5.02 32.35
CA SER A 252 3.06 -5.28 33.56
C SER A 252 1.55 -5.20 33.27
N VAL A 253 0.89 -6.35 33.23
CA VAL A 253 -0.58 -6.42 33.11
C VAL A 253 -1.27 -5.82 34.34
N SER A 254 -0.63 -5.90 35.52
CA SER A 254 -1.22 -5.34 36.73
C SER A 254 -1.26 -3.82 36.69
N ASP A 255 -0.19 -3.17 36.20
CA ASP A 255 -0.12 -1.71 36.17
C ASP A 255 -0.96 -1.13 35.03
N ALA A 256 -0.97 -1.78 33.86
CA ALA A 256 -1.91 -1.45 32.80
C ALA A 256 -3.37 -1.59 33.28
N ALA A 257 -3.69 -2.64 34.05
CA ALA A 257 -5.05 -2.85 34.55
C ALA A 257 -5.49 -1.74 35.53
N LYS A 258 -4.58 -1.24 36.39
CA LYS A 258 -4.86 -0.11 37.28
C LYS A 258 -5.22 1.15 36.49
N ILE A 259 -4.42 1.48 35.47
CA ILE A 259 -4.66 2.64 34.59
C ILE A 259 -6.00 2.50 33.84
N LEU A 260 -6.35 1.28 33.42
CA LEU A 260 -7.58 1.00 32.70
C LEU A 260 -8.80 0.71 33.60
N GLY A 261 -8.69 0.92 34.91
CA GLY A 261 -9.80 0.71 35.83
C GLY A 261 -10.36 -0.71 35.80
N LEU A 262 -9.48 -1.71 35.66
CA LEU A 262 -9.80 -3.13 35.53
C LEU A 262 -9.06 -3.96 36.59
N SER A 263 -9.60 -5.14 36.90
CA SER A 263 -8.80 -6.16 37.59
C SER A 263 -7.79 -6.78 36.63
N THR A 264 -6.63 -7.21 37.13
CA THR A 264 -5.59 -7.90 36.35
C THR A 264 -6.15 -9.09 35.57
N GLY A 265 -7.05 -9.87 36.19
CA GLY A 265 -7.71 -10.99 35.53
C GLY A 265 -8.76 -10.59 34.48
N ALA A 266 -9.33 -9.39 34.55
CA ALA A 266 -10.19 -8.86 33.49
C ALA A 266 -9.37 -8.42 32.28
N LEU A 267 -8.24 -7.74 32.50
CA LEU A 267 -7.34 -7.34 31.43
C LEU A 267 -6.67 -8.56 30.76
N SER A 268 -6.24 -9.55 31.55
CA SER A 268 -5.67 -10.79 31.01
C SER A 268 -6.66 -11.51 30.08
N ARG A 269 -7.94 -11.60 30.46
CA ARG A 269 -8.97 -12.21 29.59
C ARG A 269 -9.19 -11.43 28.29
N LEU A 270 -9.11 -10.11 28.32
CA LEU A 270 -9.17 -9.28 27.11
C LEU A 270 -7.98 -9.59 26.19
N ILE A 271 -6.77 -9.63 26.74
CA ILE A 271 -5.55 -9.95 25.97
C ILE A 271 -5.63 -11.34 25.34
N LEU A 272 -6.16 -12.32 26.08
CA LEU A 272 -6.29 -13.71 25.63
C LEU A 272 -7.48 -13.95 24.68
N SER A 273 -8.34 -12.95 24.47
CA SER A 273 -9.53 -13.07 23.60
C SER A 273 -9.21 -13.06 22.10
N ASP A 274 -8.01 -12.63 21.72
CA ASP A 274 -7.52 -12.59 20.34
C ASP A 274 -6.09 -13.16 20.26
N ASP A 275 -5.86 -14.08 19.32
CA ASP A 275 -4.57 -14.77 19.18
C ASP A 275 -3.42 -13.81 18.83
N SER A 276 -3.70 -12.77 18.03
CA SER A 276 -2.68 -11.80 17.61
C SER A 276 -2.31 -10.87 18.76
N LEU A 277 -3.32 -10.39 19.50
CA LEU A 277 -3.14 -9.60 20.71
C LEU A 277 -2.37 -10.37 21.80
N ARG A 278 -2.75 -11.63 22.04
CA ARG A 278 -2.04 -12.52 22.98
C ARG A 278 -0.58 -12.67 22.59
N THR A 279 -0.31 -12.95 21.32
CA THR A 279 1.06 -13.16 20.83
C THR A 279 1.90 -11.90 21.02
N ALA A 280 1.40 -10.74 20.58
CA ALA A 280 2.11 -9.46 20.72
C ALA A 280 2.33 -9.07 22.20
N ALA A 281 1.33 -9.27 23.06
CA ALA A 281 1.47 -9.00 24.49
C ALA A 281 2.49 -9.92 25.16
N ASN A 282 2.54 -11.20 24.79
CA ASN A 282 3.51 -12.15 25.31
C ASN A 282 4.93 -11.89 24.78
N GLU A 283 5.10 -11.44 23.54
CA GLU A 283 6.39 -10.97 23.00
C GLU A 283 6.90 -9.77 23.81
N LEU A 284 6.05 -8.77 24.08
CA LEU A 284 6.40 -7.62 24.91
C LEU A 284 6.80 -8.03 26.33
N ARG A 285 6.02 -8.92 26.95
CA ARG A 285 6.32 -9.46 28.28
C ARG A 285 7.65 -10.20 28.31
N ALA A 286 7.91 -11.05 27.32
CA ALA A 286 9.16 -11.78 27.20
C ALA A 286 10.37 -10.84 27.06
N SER A 287 10.24 -9.76 26.27
CA SER A 287 11.30 -8.74 26.12
C SER A 287 11.66 -8.02 27.43
N LYS A 288 10.76 -8.08 28.42
CA LYS A 288 10.94 -7.53 29.78
C LYS A 288 11.17 -8.60 30.84
N GLY A 289 11.45 -9.85 30.44
CA GLY A 289 11.72 -10.97 31.35
C GLY A 289 10.49 -11.52 32.09
N LEU A 290 9.27 -11.14 31.69
CA LEU A 290 8.03 -11.55 32.34
C LEU A 290 7.48 -12.86 31.74
N LYS A 291 6.83 -13.68 32.57
CA LYS A 291 6.19 -14.94 32.14
C LYS A 291 5.04 -14.68 31.17
N PRO A 292 4.83 -15.53 30.15
CA PRO A 292 3.71 -15.39 29.23
C PRO A 292 2.37 -15.58 29.96
N LEU A 293 1.35 -14.86 29.51
CA LEU A 293 -0.04 -15.08 29.89
C LEU A 293 -0.53 -16.41 29.30
N ARG A 294 -1.35 -17.13 30.07
CA ARG A 294 -1.96 -18.41 29.72
C ARG A 294 -3.48 -18.30 29.81
#